data_AF-A0A3N5IBX7-F1
#
_entry.id   AF-A0A3N5IBX7-F1
#
_cell.length_a   1.000
_cell.length_b   1.000
_cell.length_c   1.000
_cell.angle_alpha   90.00
_cell.angle_beta   90.00
_cell.angle_gamma   90.00
#
_symmetry.space_group_name_H-M   'P 1'
#
loop_
_entity.id
_entity.type
_entity.pdbx_description
1 polymer ?
#
loop_
_entity_poly.entity_id
_entity_poly.type
_entity_poly.pdbx_seq_one_letter_code
_entity_poly.pdbx_strand_id
1 'polypeptide(L)'
;LEERLLQSVVRTEQGAVLAVDPTDAQRLATKIARVIESAVAQPVLLCTPALRPHFWRLFARVLPQVGVLSHNEVPSQVRVNVLSVLD
;
A
#
# COMPACT_ATOMS: atom_id res chain seq x y z
N LEU A 1 -10.84 3.78 -2.15
CA LEU A 1 -9.80 2.91 -2.74
C LEU A 1 -9.74 1.52 -2.12
N GLU A 2 -9.50 1.40 -0.81
CA GLU A 2 -9.20 0.08 -0.17
C GLU A 2 -10.26 -1.01 -0.41
N GLU A 3 -11.53 -0.70 -0.22
CA GLU A 3 -12.61 -1.67 -0.44
C GLU A 3 -12.66 -2.18 -1.89
N ARG A 4 -12.49 -1.27 -2.86
CA ARG A 4 -12.39 -1.63 -4.28
C ARG A 4 -11.20 -2.56 -4.53
N LEU A 5 -10.04 -2.26 -3.96
CA LEU A 5 -8.85 -3.10 -4.10
C LEU A 5 -9.04 -4.48 -3.42
N LEU A 6 -9.71 -4.54 -2.28
CA LEU A 6 -10.05 -5.81 -1.63
C LEU A 6 -10.94 -6.68 -2.51
N GLN A 7 -11.94 -6.08 -3.16
CA GLN A 7 -12.81 -6.78 -4.10
C GLN A 7 -12.07 -7.24 -5.36
N SER A 8 -10.98 -6.56 -5.72
CA SER A 8 -10.06 -6.96 -6.80
C SER A 8 -9.08 -8.06 -6.41
N VAL A 9 -9.11 -8.59 -5.17
CA VAL A 9 -8.28 -9.73 -4.79
C VAL A 9 -8.87 -11.01 -5.38
N VAL A 10 -8.12 -11.63 -6.28
CA VAL A 10 -8.46 -12.89 -6.95
C VAL A 10 -7.67 -14.02 -6.32
N ARG A 11 -8.36 -15.12 -6.00
CA ARG A 11 -7.71 -16.36 -5.56
C ARG A 11 -7.24 -17.14 -6.78
N THR A 12 -5.96 -17.43 -6.85
CA THR A 12 -5.38 -18.35 -7.83
C THR A 12 -4.83 -19.59 -7.14
N GLU A 13 -4.42 -20.59 -7.91
CA GLU A 13 -3.76 -21.80 -7.39
C GLU A 13 -2.46 -21.49 -6.62
N GLN A 14 -1.84 -20.34 -6.91
CA GLN A 14 -0.60 -19.87 -6.30
C GLN A 14 -0.85 -18.91 -5.12
N GLY A 15 -2.13 -18.74 -4.72
CA GLY A 15 -2.55 -17.89 -3.62
C GLY A 15 -3.33 -16.65 -4.07
N ALA A 16 -3.73 -15.82 -3.11
CA ALA A 16 -4.49 -14.60 -3.38
C ALA A 16 -3.60 -13.52 -4.00
N VAL A 17 -3.99 -12.96 -5.14
CA VAL A 17 -3.31 -11.87 -5.87
C VAL A 17 -4.24 -10.69 -6.07
N LEU A 18 -3.67 -9.48 -6.05
CA LEU A 18 -4.42 -8.26 -6.28
C LEU A 18 -4.46 -8.00 -7.79
N ALA A 19 -5.64 -8.16 -8.40
CA ALA A 19 -5.86 -7.92 -9.81
C ALA A 19 -6.20 -6.45 -10.06
N VAL A 20 -5.18 -5.60 -10.13
CA VAL A 20 -5.32 -4.18 -10.48
C VAL A 20 -5.02 -3.98 -11.97
N ASP A 21 -5.72 -3.05 -12.60
CA ASP A 21 -5.33 -2.54 -13.92
C ASP A 21 -3.88 -2.01 -13.86
N PRO A 22 -3.00 -2.36 -14.81
CA PRO A 22 -1.61 -1.90 -14.82
C PRO A 22 -1.47 -0.37 -14.77
N THR A 23 -2.39 0.36 -15.38
CA THR A 23 -2.41 1.83 -15.38
C THR A 23 -2.67 2.35 -13.97
N ASP A 24 -3.63 1.77 -13.27
CA ASP A 24 -3.96 2.17 -11.90
C ASP A 24 -2.83 1.82 -10.93
N ALA A 25 -2.22 0.64 -11.07
CA ALA A 25 -1.04 0.25 -10.30
C ALA A 25 0.13 1.23 -10.52
N GLN A 26 0.37 1.65 -11.77
CA GLN A 26 1.40 2.63 -12.10
C GLN A 26 1.08 4.00 -11.51
N ARG A 27 -0.17 4.48 -11.61
CA ARG A 27 -0.59 5.75 -11.00
C ARG A 27 -0.36 5.75 -9.49
N LEU A 28 -0.76 4.67 -8.81
CA LEU A 28 -0.53 4.51 -7.37
C LEU A 28 0.97 4.51 -7.06
N ALA A 29 1.78 3.72 -7.77
CA ALA A 29 3.22 3.67 -7.56
C ALA A 29 3.88 5.05 -7.72
N THR A 30 3.51 5.81 -8.75
CA THR A 30 4.01 7.18 -8.97
C THR A 30 3.58 8.13 -7.86
N LYS A 31 2.33 8.06 -7.39
CA LYS A 31 1.85 8.89 -6.26
C LYS A 31 2.63 8.57 -4.98
N ILE A 32 2.86 7.29 -4.70
CA ILE A 32 3.62 6.83 -3.53
C ILE A 32 5.08 7.30 -3.63
N ALA A 33 5.73 7.11 -4.77
CA ALA A 33 7.12 7.54 -5.00
C ALA A 33 7.29 9.04 -4.72
N ARG A 34 6.38 9.88 -5.24
CA ARG A 34 6.43 11.32 -5.04
C ARG A 34 6.30 11.73 -3.57
N VAL A 35 5.51 11.00 -2.79
CA VAL A 35 5.37 11.24 -1.34
C VAL A 35 6.63 10.80 -0.59
N ILE A 36 7.22 9.66 -0.98
CA ILE A 36 8.49 9.20 -0.39
C ILE A 36 9.60 10.23 -0.65
N GLU A 37 9.70 10.74 -1.88
CA GLU A 37 10.73 11.72 -2.27
C GLU A 37 10.59 13.07 -1.56
N SER A 38 9.38 13.51 -1.24
CA SER A 38 9.15 14.80 -0.58
C SER A 38 9.15 14.73 0.95
N ALA A 39 9.13 13.52 1.52
CA ALA A 39 9.06 13.33 2.96
C ALA A 39 10.42 13.56 3.63
N VAL A 40 10.42 14.27 4.76
CA VAL A 40 11.62 14.51 5.58
C VAL A 40 12.11 13.22 6.26
N ALA A 41 11.19 12.31 6.56
CA ALA A 41 11.48 11.00 7.13
C ALA A 41 10.79 9.91 6.29
N GLN A 42 11.35 8.70 6.30
CA GLN A 42 10.83 7.58 5.51
C GLN A 42 9.38 7.26 5.89
N PRO A 43 8.41 7.45 4.98
CA PRO A 43 7.02 7.18 5.28
C PRO A 43 6.71 5.69 5.07
N VAL A 44 5.56 5.27 5.62
CA VAL A 44 5.00 3.93 5.42
C VAL A 44 3.60 4.04 4.83
N LEU A 45 3.23 3.06 4.02
CA LEU A 45 1.83 2.86 3.62
C LEU A 45 1.09 2.20 4.78
N LEU A 46 -0.03 2.80 5.18
CA LEU A 46 -0.95 2.23 6.16
C LEU A 46 -2.22 1.78 5.45
N CYS A 47 -2.69 0.56 5.71
CA CYS A 47 -3.83 -0.04 5.04
C CYS A 47 -4.60 -1.02 5.95
N THR A 48 -5.75 -1.53 5.49
CA THR A 48 -6.42 -2.64 6.19
C THR A 48 -5.56 -3.91 6.27
N PRO A 49 -5.70 -4.73 7.34
CA PRO A 49 -4.91 -5.96 7.50
C PRO A 49 -4.98 -6.92 6.32
N ALA A 50 -6.14 -7.01 5.66
CA ALA A 50 -6.35 -7.87 4.51
C ALA A 50 -5.59 -7.39 3.25
N LEU A 51 -5.36 -6.09 3.08
CA LEU A 51 -4.62 -5.53 1.94
C LEU A 51 -3.10 -5.57 2.12
N ARG A 52 -2.61 -5.55 3.36
CA ARG A 52 -1.18 -5.45 3.68
C ARG A 52 -0.27 -6.38 2.85
N PRO A 53 -0.48 -7.71 2.78
CA PRO A 53 0.40 -8.59 2.00
C PRO A 53 0.31 -8.32 0.49
N HIS A 54 -0.84 -7.88 0.01
CA HIS A 54 -1.07 -7.58 -1.40
C HIS A 54 -0.34 -6.31 -1.83
N PHE A 55 -0.41 -5.25 -1.03
CA PHE A 55 0.31 -3.99 -1.26
C PHE A 55 1.81 -4.20 -1.21
N TRP A 56 2.30 -4.95 -0.22
CA TRP A 56 3.72 -5.29 -0.15
C TRP A 56 4.19 -5.98 -1.43
N ARG A 57 3.48 -7.03 -1.89
CA ARG A 57 3.89 -7.75 -3.11
C ARG A 57 3.79 -6.89 -4.37
N LEU A 58 2.80 -5.99 -4.45
CA LEU A 58 2.62 -5.09 -5.59
C LEU A 58 3.75 -4.06 -5.68
N PHE A 59 4.11 -3.43 -4.55
CA PHE A 59 5.00 -2.26 -4.56
C PHE A 59 6.44 -2.54 -4.15
N ALA A 60 6.75 -3.56 -3.34
CA ALA A 60 8.10 -3.73 -2.79
C ALA A 60 9.19 -3.94 -3.87
N ARG A 61 8.84 -4.48 -5.04
CA ARG A 61 9.79 -4.65 -6.16
C ARG A 61 10.08 -3.35 -6.90
N VAL A 62 9.09 -2.45 -6.98
CA VAL A 62 9.17 -1.19 -7.74
C VAL A 62 9.52 0.01 -6.88
N LEU A 63 9.24 -0.06 -5.58
CA LEU A 63 9.52 0.96 -4.57
C LEU A 63 10.26 0.31 -3.39
N PRO A 64 11.59 0.06 -3.48
CA PRO A 64 12.33 -0.68 -2.46
C PRO A 64 12.30 -0.03 -1.06
N GLN A 65 12.02 1.26 -1.00
CA GLN A 65 11.97 2.06 0.23
C GLN A 65 10.58 2.07 0.87
N VAL A 66 9.59 1.40 0.26
CA VAL A 66 8.22 1.38 0.78
C VAL A 66 8.14 0.47 2.00
N GLY A 67 7.69 0.99 3.13
CA GLY A 67 7.16 0.16 4.22
C GLY A 67 5.66 -0.01 4.05
N VAL A 68 5.10 -1.20 4.34
CA VAL A 68 3.65 -1.42 4.32
C VAL A 68 3.22 -2.00 5.66
N LEU A 69 2.39 -1.25 6.37
CA LEU A 69 1.79 -1.62 7.63
C LEU A 69 0.27 -1.70 7.51
N SER A 70 -0.32 -2.52 8.36
CA SER A 70 -1.74 -2.52 8.63
C SER A 70 -2.07 -1.66 9.85
N HIS A 71 -3.30 -1.17 9.93
CA HIS A 71 -3.79 -0.45 11.11
C HIS A 71 -3.60 -1.25 12.43
N ASN A 72 -3.64 -2.58 12.37
CA ASN A 72 -3.47 -3.44 13.55
C ASN A 72 -2.01 -3.51 14.05
N GLU A 73 -1.04 -3.16 13.21
CA GLU A 73 0.38 -3.17 13.56
C GLU A 73 0.83 -1.87 14.23
N VAL A 74 -0.06 -0.87 14.33
CA VAL A 74 0.22 0.42 14.96
C VAL A 74 -0.35 0.43 16.38
N PRO A 75 0.49 0.46 17.43
CA PRO A 75 0.01 0.58 18.80
C PRO A 75 -0.80 1.87 19.00
N SER A 76 -1.84 1.83 19.83
CA SER A 76 -2.73 2.99 20.08
C SER A 76 -2.03 4.22 20.66
N GLN A 77 -0.85 4.03 21.26
CA GLN A 77 -0.02 5.09 21.83
C GLN A 77 0.80 5.85 20.77
N VAL A 78 0.93 5.28 19.56
CA VAL A 78 1.67 5.89 18.45
C VAL A 78 0.77 6.89 17.75
N ARG A 79 1.25 8.13 17.59
CA ARG A 79 0.56 9.15 16.80
C ARG A 79 0.92 9.00 15.33
N VAL A 80 -0.08 8.85 14.48
CA VAL A 80 0.08 8.79 13.02
C VAL A 80 -0.06 10.19 12.44
N ASN A 81 0.92 10.61 11.65
CA ASN A 81 0.83 11.82 10.84
C ASN A 81 0.58 11.43 9.37
N VAL A 82 -0.53 11.87 8.81
CA VAL A 82 -0.90 11.52 7.43
C VAL A 82 -0.25 12.51 6.46
N LEU A 83 0.66 12.01 5.61
CA LEU A 83 1.28 12.82 4.56
C LEU A 83 0.43 12.90 3.29
N SER A 84 -0.25 11.80 2.94
CA SER A 84 -1.10 11.72 1.75
C SER A 84 -2.11 10.57 1.89
N VAL A 85 -3.19 10.65 1.13
CA VAL A 85 -4.21 9.59 0.99
C VAL A 85 -4.24 9.15 -0.47
N LEU A 86 -4.30 7.84 -0.70
CA LEU A 86 -4.45 7.25 -2.03
C LEU A 86 -5.95 7.11 -2.35
N ASP A 87 -6.38 7.61 -3.50
CA ASP A 87 -7.76 7.71 -3.98
C ASP A 87 -8.09 6.71 -5.10
#